data_AF-A0A2M8SAB2-F1
#
_entry.id   AF-A0A2M8SAB2-F1
#
_cell.length_a   1.000
_cell.length_b   1.000
_cell.length_c   1.000
_cell.angle_alpha   90.00
_cell.angle_beta   90.00
_cell.angle_gamma   90.00
#
_symmetry.space_group_name_H-M   'P 1'
#
loop_
_entity.id
_entity.type
_entity.pdbx_description
1 polymer ?
#
loop_
_entity_poly.entity_id
_entity_poly.type
_entity_poly.pdbx_seq_one_letter_code
_entity_poly.pdbx_strand_id
1 'polypeptide(L)'
;AGLHFFFPTASWPWLAFAASMAAVNADTWATELGVLNPVPPRLITNGKSVDRGTSGAISFYGTLSSLAGAALIGILAAILDPHSRSSLITRFLLITLAGITGALFDSLLGASVQAIYRCPRCDKETEHHPVHTCGAETAQVRGWKWLDNDIVNLACAIMGAAIGLVL
;
A
#
# COMPACT_ATOMS: atom_id res chain seq x y z
N ALA A 1 -16.77 9.72 -3.79
CA ALA A 1 -18.08 10.37 -3.55
C ALA A 1 -18.31 11.60 -4.44
N GLY A 2 -17.45 12.64 -4.37
CA GLY A 2 -17.64 13.88 -5.15
C GLY A 2 -17.73 13.68 -6.67
N LEU A 3 -16.85 12.86 -7.25
CA LEU A 3 -16.84 12.61 -8.71
C LEU A 3 -18.09 11.86 -9.20
N HIS A 4 -18.65 10.95 -8.39
CA HIS A 4 -19.89 10.24 -8.75
C HIS A 4 -21.10 11.18 -8.75
N PHE A 5 -21.10 12.23 -7.90
CA PHE A 5 -22.15 13.24 -7.92
C PHE A 5 -22.18 14.00 -9.26
N PHE A 6 -21.01 14.35 -9.82
CA PHE A 6 -20.91 15.04 -11.10
C PHE A 6 -21.04 14.11 -12.32
N PHE A 7 -20.65 12.84 -12.18
CA PHE A 7 -20.66 11.84 -13.26
C PHE A 7 -21.36 10.54 -12.85
N PRO A 8 -22.69 10.57 -12.60
CA PRO A 8 -23.42 9.43 -12.04
C PRO A 8 -23.53 8.23 -13.00
N THR A 9 -23.37 8.46 -14.31
CA THR A 9 -23.46 7.40 -15.34
C THR A 9 -22.10 6.79 -15.69
N ALA A 10 -21.02 7.37 -15.19
CA ALA A 10 -19.67 6.90 -15.45
C ALA A 10 -19.30 5.78 -14.48
N SER A 11 -18.76 4.67 -15.00
CA SER A 11 -18.31 3.52 -14.20
C SER A 11 -16.89 3.70 -13.64
N TRP A 12 -16.09 4.57 -14.27
CA TRP A 12 -14.70 4.82 -13.89
C TRP A 12 -14.51 5.34 -12.45
N PRO A 13 -15.38 6.21 -11.89
CA PRO A 13 -15.20 6.68 -10.50
C PRO A 13 -15.36 5.55 -9.48
N TRP A 14 -16.22 4.57 -9.76
CA TRP A 14 -16.40 3.39 -8.90
C TRP A 14 -15.17 2.50 -8.95
N LEU A 15 -14.66 2.19 -10.15
CA LEU A 15 -13.46 1.37 -10.32
C LEU A 15 -12.24 2.01 -9.67
N ALA A 16 -12.02 3.31 -9.89
CA ALA A 16 -10.93 4.05 -9.27
C ALA A 16 -11.02 4.03 -7.73
N PHE A 17 -12.22 4.26 -7.19
CA PHE A 17 -12.46 4.20 -5.75
C PHE A 17 -12.19 2.80 -5.19
N ALA A 18 -12.78 1.76 -5.78
CA ALA A 18 -12.63 0.40 -5.31
C ALA A 18 -11.18 -0.09 -5.40
N ALA A 19 -10.47 0.22 -6.49
CA ALA A 19 -9.07 -0.15 -6.66
C ALA A 19 -8.14 0.60 -5.70
N SER A 20 -8.40 1.88 -5.42
CA SER A 20 -7.69 2.65 -4.39
C SER A 20 -7.91 2.04 -3.00
N MET A 21 -9.16 1.73 -2.64
CA MET A 21 -9.49 1.06 -1.38
C MET A 21 -8.84 -0.33 -1.27
N ALA A 22 -8.81 -1.08 -2.38
CA ALA A 22 -8.16 -2.38 -2.43
C ALA A 22 -6.65 -2.24 -2.18
N ALA A 23 -5.99 -1.22 -2.74
CA ALA A 23 -4.56 -0.99 -2.54
C ALA A 23 -4.24 -0.66 -1.08
N VAL A 24 -4.97 0.29 -0.49
CA VAL A 24 -4.76 0.68 0.92
C VAL A 24 -5.03 -0.48 1.88
N ASN A 25 -6.09 -1.25 1.65
CA ASN A 25 -6.41 -2.41 2.50
C ASN A 25 -5.36 -3.53 2.34
N ALA A 26 -4.89 -3.76 1.11
CA ALA A 26 -3.85 -4.75 0.82
C ALA A 26 -2.53 -4.39 1.48
N ASP A 27 -2.15 -3.11 1.49
CA ASP A 27 -0.97 -2.63 2.19
C ASP A 27 -1.09 -2.78 3.71
N THR A 28 -2.22 -2.34 4.28
CA THR A 28 -2.50 -2.45 5.72
C THR A 28 -2.41 -3.91 6.19
N TRP A 29 -3.05 -4.83 5.46
CA TRP A 29 -2.99 -6.26 5.80
C TRP A 29 -1.59 -6.84 5.62
N ALA A 30 -0.83 -6.38 4.61
CA ALA A 30 0.55 -6.82 4.43
C ALA A 30 1.42 -6.44 5.62
N THR A 31 1.26 -5.23 6.16
CA THR A 31 2.05 -4.73 7.29
C THR A 31 1.62 -5.38 8.61
N GLU A 32 0.33 -5.39 8.92
CA GLU A 32 -0.21 -5.89 10.19
C GLU A 32 -0.14 -7.42 10.35
N LEU A 33 -0.31 -8.17 9.26
CA LEU A 33 -0.22 -9.63 9.29
C LEU A 33 1.16 -10.14 8.86
N GLY A 34 1.92 -9.34 8.11
CA GLY A 34 3.28 -9.69 7.68
C GLY A 34 4.29 -9.76 8.83
N VAL A 35 4.06 -9.06 9.94
CA VAL A 35 4.89 -9.15 11.16
C VAL A 35 4.87 -10.55 11.80
N LEU A 36 3.84 -11.34 11.51
CA LEU A 36 3.70 -12.72 11.98
C LEU A 36 4.58 -13.71 11.18
N ASN A 37 5.23 -13.26 10.10
CA ASN A 37 6.09 -14.11 9.29
C ASN A 37 7.26 -14.67 10.12
N PRO A 38 7.48 -15.99 10.17
CA PRO A 38 8.50 -16.60 11.03
C PRO A 38 9.93 -16.22 10.60
N VAL A 39 10.11 -15.93 9.30
CA VAL A 39 11.39 -15.54 8.71
C VAL A 39 11.47 -14.01 8.61
N PRO A 40 12.65 -13.39 8.78
CA PRO A 40 12.82 -11.96 8.53
C PRO A 40 12.33 -11.54 7.15
N PRO A 41 11.69 -10.36 7.02
CA PRO A 41 11.27 -9.84 5.72
C PRO A 41 12.48 -9.45 4.87
N ARG A 42 12.24 -9.24 3.58
CA ARG A 42 13.29 -8.89 2.60
C ARG A 42 12.92 -7.61 1.87
N LEU A 43 13.89 -6.73 1.62
CA LEU A 43 13.65 -5.54 0.80
C LEU A 43 13.22 -5.93 -0.62
N ILE A 44 12.16 -5.31 -1.12
CA ILE A 44 11.63 -5.60 -2.46
C ILE A 44 12.64 -5.28 -3.59
N THR A 45 13.56 -4.34 -3.36
CA THR A 45 14.52 -3.88 -4.37
C THR A 45 15.73 -4.79 -4.55
N ASN A 46 16.23 -5.42 -3.48
CA ASN A 46 17.50 -6.18 -3.51
C ASN A 46 17.43 -7.54 -2.81
N GLY A 47 16.30 -7.89 -2.19
CA GLY A 47 16.08 -9.17 -1.53
C GLY A 47 16.89 -9.38 -0.24
N LYS A 48 17.61 -8.37 0.27
CA LYS A 48 18.36 -8.47 1.52
C LYS A 48 17.40 -8.60 2.69
N SER A 49 17.76 -9.47 3.63
CA SER A 49 17.07 -9.64 4.91
C SER A 49 17.20 -8.36 5.73
N VAL A 50 16.09 -7.88 6.27
CA VAL A 50 16.02 -6.67 7.11
C VAL A 50 15.15 -6.92 8.35
N ASP A 51 15.20 -6.00 9.29
CA ASP A 51 14.40 -6.08 10.50
C ASP A 51 12.90 -5.92 10.20
N ARG A 52 12.05 -6.51 11.05
CA ARG A 52 10.60 -6.36 10.94
C ARG A 52 10.22 -4.88 11.13
N GLY A 53 9.30 -4.39 10.30
CA GLY A 53 8.90 -2.99 10.28
C GLY A 53 9.81 -2.07 9.43
N THR A 54 10.82 -2.63 8.74
CA THR A 54 11.60 -1.84 7.77
C THR A 54 10.70 -1.46 6.58
N SER A 55 10.59 -0.16 6.30
CA SER A 55 9.83 0.33 5.14
C SER A 55 10.36 -0.25 3.82
N GLY A 56 9.45 -0.75 3.00
CA GLY A 56 9.73 -1.42 1.72
C GLY A 56 10.16 -2.88 1.80
N ALA A 57 10.05 -3.50 2.97
CA ALA A 57 10.30 -4.92 3.15
C ALA A 57 9.02 -5.73 2.91
N ILE A 58 9.15 -6.83 2.15
CA ILE A 58 8.07 -7.79 1.88
C ILE A 58 8.36 -9.13 2.57
N SER A 59 7.30 -9.81 2.98
CA SER A 59 7.36 -11.15 3.58
C SER A 59 6.32 -12.06 2.95
N PHE A 60 6.49 -13.38 3.07
CA PHE A 60 5.56 -14.33 2.45
C PHE A 60 4.14 -14.17 3.03
N TYR A 61 4.00 -14.11 4.37
CA TYR A 61 2.71 -13.84 4.99
C TYR A 61 2.18 -12.45 4.65
N GLY A 62 3.04 -11.44 4.54
CA GLY A 62 2.64 -10.09 4.10
C GLY A 62 2.04 -10.11 2.69
N THR A 63 2.70 -10.76 1.73
CA THR A 63 2.20 -10.87 0.36
C THR A 63 0.88 -11.64 0.28
N LEU A 64 0.73 -12.74 1.04
CA LEU A 64 -0.51 -13.51 1.06
C LEU A 64 -1.67 -12.71 1.68
N SER A 65 -1.39 -12.00 2.78
CA SER A 65 -2.34 -11.09 3.42
C SER A 65 -2.72 -9.92 2.52
N SER A 66 -1.77 -9.39 1.75
CA SER A 66 -2.01 -8.35 0.74
C SER A 66 -2.99 -8.83 -0.33
N LEU A 67 -2.76 -10.03 -0.88
CA LEU A 67 -3.68 -10.67 -1.83
C LEU A 67 -5.07 -10.89 -1.21
N ALA A 68 -5.14 -11.40 0.01
CA ALA A 68 -6.41 -11.62 0.70
C ALA A 68 -7.17 -10.31 0.96
N GLY A 69 -6.46 -9.25 1.37
CA GLY A 69 -7.01 -7.93 1.61
C GLY A 69 -7.52 -7.27 0.34
N ALA A 70 -6.75 -7.33 -0.76
CA ALA A 70 -7.19 -6.85 -2.07
C ALA A 70 -8.41 -7.63 -2.59
N ALA A 71 -8.38 -8.96 -2.45
CA ALA A 71 -9.46 -9.84 -2.89
C ALA A 71 -10.77 -9.58 -2.13
N LEU A 72 -10.71 -9.34 -0.82
CA LEU A 72 -11.88 -8.98 -0.02
C LEU A 72 -12.56 -7.73 -0.57
N ILE A 73 -11.79 -6.66 -0.81
CA ILE A 73 -12.32 -5.43 -1.41
C ILE A 73 -12.82 -5.68 -2.84
N GLY A 74 -12.09 -6.47 -3.63
CA GLY A 74 -12.49 -6.85 -4.98
C GLY A 74 -13.84 -7.57 -5.03
N ILE A 75 -14.10 -8.50 -4.11
CA ILE A 75 -15.38 -9.22 -4.00
C ILE A 75 -16.51 -8.24 -3.66
N LEU A 76 -16.33 -7.44 -2.61
CA LEU A 76 -17.33 -6.48 -2.16
C LEU A 76 -17.65 -5.46 -3.25
N ALA A 77 -16.62 -4.91 -3.91
CA ALA A 77 -16.79 -3.93 -4.96
C ALA A 77 -17.41 -4.52 -6.25
N ALA A 78 -17.15 -5.80 -6.55
CA ALA A 78 -17.74 -6.47 -7.70
C ALA A 78 -19.24 -6.78 -7.49
N ILE A 79 -19.66 -7.02 -6.24
CA ILE A 79 -21.07 -7.24 -5.84
C ILE A 79 -21.82 -5.92 -5.75
N LEU A 80 -21.19 -4.88 -5.21
CA LEU A 80 -21.81 -3.57 -4.96
C LEU A 80 -21.71 -2.60 -6.16
N ASP A 81 -21.19 -3.05 -7.31
CA ASP A 81 -21.04 -2.21 -8.51
C ASP A 81 -22.39 -1.68 -9.03
N PRO A 82 -22.62 -0.35 -8.97
CA PRO A 82 -23.88 0.25 -9.35
C PRO A 82 -24.15 0.24 -10.86
N HIS A 83 -23.12 0.08 -11.71
CA HIS A 83 -23.28 0.13 -13.17
C HIS A 83 -23.36 -1.26 -13.80
N SER A 84 -22.82 -2.28 -13.14
CA SER A 84 -22.91 -3.71 -13.50
C SER A 84 -22.59 -4.03 -14.98
N ARG A 85 -21.77 -3.22 -15.66
CA ARG A 85 -21.54 -3.33 -17.13
C ARG A 85 -20.67 -4.51 -17.56
N SER A 86 -19.73 -4.93 -16.71
CA SER A 86 -18.81 -6.05 -16.95
C SER A 86 -19.22 -7.30 -16.15
N SER A 87 -18.56 -8.43 -16.39
CA SER A 87 -18.79 -9.62 -15.56
C SER A 87 -18.28 -9.40 -14.13
N LEU A 88 -18.89 -10.07 -13.15
CA LEU A 88 -18.47 -10.02 -11.75
C LEU A 88 -17.02 -10.49 -11.59
N ILE A 89 -16.66 -11.57 -12.28
CA ILE A 89 -15.31 -12.15 -12.26
C ILE A 89 -14.28 -11.14 -12.79
N THR A 90 -14.60 -10.46 -13.90
CA THR A 90 -13.73 -9.42 -14.47
C THR A 90 -13.47 -8.32 -13.45
N ARG A 91 -14.52 -7.76 -12.82
CA ARG A 91 -14.35 -6.69 -11.81
C ARG A 91 -13.52 -7.14 -10.62
N PHE A 92 -13.82 -8.33 -10.09
CA PHE A 92 -13.08 -8.92 -8.99
C PHE A 92 -11.59 -9.00 -9.30
N LEU A 93 -11.23 -9.57 -10.45
CA LEU A 93 -9.83 -9.72 -10.86
C LEU A 93 -9.14 -8.37 -11.06
N LEU A 94 -9.80 -7.44 -11.74
CA LEU A 94 -9.27 -6.10 -12.00
C LEU A 94 -8.95 -5.35 -10.70
N ILE A 95 -9.92 -5.28 -9.79
CA ILE A 95 -9.78 -4.54 -8.53
C ILE A 95 -8.74 -5.22 -7.62
N THR A 96 -8.73 -6.55 -7.57
CA THR A 96 -7.75 -7.31 -6.79
C THR A 96 -6.33 -7.08 -7.32
N LEU A 97 -6.13 -7.15 -8.63
CA LEU A 97 -4.82 -6.96 -9.25
C LEU A 97 -4.33 -5.52 -9.09
N ALA A 98 -5.22 -4.54 -9.23
CA ALA A 98 -4.92 -3.14 -8.99
C ALA A 98 -4.52 -2.90 -7.52
N GLY A 99 -5.23 -3.52 -6.57
CA GLY A 99 -4.93 -3.42 -5.14
C GLY A 99 -3.55 -3.97 -4.77
N ILE A 100 -3.24 -5.20 -5.19
CA ILE A 100 -1.92 -5.81 -4.93
C ILE A 100 -0.82 -4.99 -5.57
N THR A 101 -1.02 -4.51 -6.80
CA THR A 101 -0.01 -3.72 -7.50
C THR A 101 0.24 -2.37 -6.80
N GLY A 102 -0.82 -1.73 -6.29
CA GLY A 102 -0.71 -0.54 -5.46
C GLY A 102 0.13 -0.78 -4.19
N ALA A 103 -0.16 -1.85 -3.45
CA ALA A 103 0.60 -2.21 -2.25
C ALA A 103 2.07 -2.57 -2.54
N LEU A 104 2.35 -3.25 -3.67
CA LEU A 104 3.73 -3.51 -4.10
C LEU A 104 4.46 -2.22 -4.50
N PHE A 105 3.74 -1.26 -5.09
CA PHE A 105 4.29 0.05 -5.41
C PHE A 105 4.63 0.86 -4.14
N ASP A 106 3.82 0.75 -3.09
CA ASP A 106 4.13 1.29 -1.77
C ASP A 106 5.47 0.76 -1.25
N SER A 107 5.60 -0.57 -1.21
CA SER A 107 6.84 -1.24 -0.80
C SER A 107 8.04 -0.80 -1.65
N LEU A 108 7.85 -0.58 -2.95
CA LEU A 108 8.90 -0.10 -3.85
C LEU A 108 9.34 1.32 -3.50
N LEU A 109 8.40 2.25 -3.25
CA LEU A 109 8.71 3.61 -2.82
C LEU A 109 9.41 3.63 -1.45
N GLY A 110 8.91 2.82 -0.51
CA GLY A 110 9.50 2.65 0.82
C GLY A 110 10.95 2.18 0.78
N ALA A 111 11.27 1.23 -0.09
CA ALA A 111 12.62 0.69 -0.24
C ALA A 111 13.57 1.61 -1.03
N SER A 112 13.06 2.60 -1.77
CA SER A 112 13.86 3.38 -2.72
C SER A 112 14.02 4.85 -2.33
N VAL A 113 12.90 5.58 -2.17
CA VAL A 113 12.90 7.04 -2.10
C VAL A 113 12.26 7.60 -0.83
N GLN A 114 11.52 6.81 -0.06
CA GLN A 114 10.89 7.25 1.19
C GLN A 114 11.94 7.76 2.20
N ALA A 115 11.60 8.86 2.88
CA ALA A 115 12.38 9.40 3.98
C ALA A 115 12.47 8.39 5.13
N ILE A 116 13.70 8.01 5.49
CA ILE A 116 13.97 7.17 6.66
C ILE A 116 14.98 7.87 7.54
N TYR A 117 14.73 7.81 8.83
CA TYR A 117 15.54 8.41 9.88
C TYR A 117 16.10 7.32 10.79
N ARG A 118 17.13 7.65 11.56
CA ARG A 118 17.67 6.80 12.61
C ARG A 118 17.68 7.55 13.92
N CYS A 119 17.22 6.88 14.97
CA CYS A 119 17.31 7.39 16.31
C CYS A 119 18.70 7.04 16.89
N PRO A 120 19.54 8.03 17.25
CA PRO A 120 20.89 7.76 17.79
C PRO A 120 20.86 7.12 19.18
N ARG A 121 19.77 7.33 19.96
CA ARG A 121 19.61 6.74 21.30
C ARG A 121 19.20 5.26 21.28
N CYS A 122 18.22 4.91 20.44
CA CYS A 122 17.70 3.53 20.35
C CYS A 122 18.46 2.67 19.35
N ASP A 123 19.32 3.29 18.53
CA ASP A 123 20.01 2.67 17.41
C ASP A 123 19.09 1.92 16.44
N LYS A 124 17.96 2.53 16.09
CA LYS A 124 16.95 1.95 15.21
C LYS A 124 16.57 2.90 14.09
N GLU A 125 16.32 2.33 12.91
CA GLU A 125 15.64 3.04 11.83
C GLU A 125 14.17 3.30 12.20
N THR A 126 13.66 4.45 11.77
CA THR A 126 12.30 4.90 12.05
C THR A 126 11.83 5.87 10.98
N GLU A 127 10.53 5.89 10.74
CA GLU A 127 9.85 6.91 9.95
C GLU A 127 9.48 8.16 10.77
N HIS A 128 9.57 8.08 12.11
CA HIS A 128 9.20 9.21 12.98
C HIS A 128 10.25 10.32 12.93
N HIS A 129 9.78 11.53 12.61
CA HIS A 129 10.56 12.75 12.56
C HIS A 129 9.69 13.93 13.05
N PRO A 130 10.25 14.92 13.78
CA PRO A 130 11.68 15.09 14.11
C PRO A 130 12.15 14.32 15.35
N VAL A 131 11.24 13.76 16.14
CA VAL A 131 11.56 13.11 17.41
C VAL A 131 11.07 11.66 17.39
N HIS A 132 11.92 10.74 17.81
CA HIS A 132 11.55 9.34 18.00
C HIS A 132 10.69 9.15 19.26
N THR A 133 9.97 8.04 19.37
CA THR A 133 9.13 7.69 20.54
C THR A 133 9.89 7.71 21.87
N CYS A 134 11.22 7.56 21.85
CA CYS A 134 12.08 7.67 23.04
C CYS A 134 12.47 9.12 23.43
N GLY A 135 11.97 10.12 22.71
CA GLY A 135 12.25 11.55 22.94
C GLY A 135 13.58 12.07 22.39
N ALA A 136 14.31 11.30 21.58
CA ALA A 136 15.55 11.74 20.95
C ALA A 136 15.29 12.27 19.53
N GLU A 137 16.01 13.30 19.10
CA GLU A 137 15.96 13.81 17.73
C GLU A 137 16.47 12.75 16.74
N THR A 138 15.76 12.60 15.61
CA THR A 138 16.11 11.63 14.59
C THR A 138 16.94 12.26 13.48
N ALA A 139 17.93 11.52 13.00
CA ALA A 139 18.80 11.96 11.91
C ALA A 139 18.39 11.26 10.61
N GLN A 140 18.23 12.01 9.52
CA GLN A 140 17.86 11.42 8.25
C GLN A 140 18.99 10.53 7.71
N VAL A 141 18.66 9.31 7.31
CA VAL A 141 19.59 8.33 6.72
C VAL A 141 19.46 8.27 5.21
N ARG A 142 18.23 8.26 4.69
CA ARG A 142 17.96 8.15 3.25
C ARG A 142 16.63 8.79 2.84
N GLY A 143 16.40 8.83 1.54
CA GLY A 143 15.17 9.29 0.91
C GLY A 143 15.04 10.81 0.79
N TRP A 144 13.90 11.26 0.29
CA TRP A 144 13.58 12.68 0.15
C TRP A 144 12.80 13.18 1.36
N LYS A 145 13.25 14.26 1.99
CA LYS A 145 12.67 14.81 3.25
C LYS A 145 11.15 15.04 3.20
N TRP A 146 10.62 15.32 2.01
CA TRP A 146 9.20 15.58 1.82
C TRP A 146 8.39 14.30 1.57
N LEU A 147 9.02 13.19 1.21
CA LEU A 147 8.35 11.93 0.90
C LEU A 147 8.31 11.04 2.13
N ASP A 148 7.38 11.35 3.04
CA ASP A 148 7.09 10.56 4.23
C ASP A 148 6.11 9.41 3.92
N ASN A 149 5.73 8.67 4.96
CA ASN A 149 4.81 7.54 4.88
C ASN A 149 3.41 7.96 4.37
N ASP A 150 2.94 9.16 4.70
CA ASP A 150 1.62 9.63 4.29
C ASP A 150 1.57 9.88 2.78
N ILE A 151 2.64 10.47 2.21
CA ILE A 151 2.72 10.67 0.76
C ILE A 151 2.92 9.34 0.02
N VAL A 152 3.67 8.39 0.59
CA VAL A 152 3.84 7.05 0.01
C VAL A 152 2.50 6.31 -0.03
N ASN A 153 1.73 6.31 1.06
CA ASN A 153 0.37 5.77 1.11
C ASN A 153 -0.58 6.46 0.11
N LEU A 154 -0.49 7.78 -0.04
CA LEU A 154 -1.27 8.51 -1.05
C LEU A 154 -0.89 8.06 -2.47
N ALA A 155 0.40 7.88 -2.75
CA ALA A 155 0.88 7.40 -4.04
C ALA A 155 0.41 5.95 -4.32
N CYS A 156 0.40 5.09 -3.30
CA CYS A 156 -0.19 3.75 -3.35
C CYS A 156 -1.68 3.79 -3.74
N ALA A 157 -2.47 4.62 -3.06
CA ALA A 157 -3.89 4.80 -3.35
C ALA A 157 -4.14 5.30 -4.78
N ILE A 158 -3.35 6.27 -5.26
CA ILE A 158 -3.42 6.81 -6.63
C ILE A 158 -3.02 5.73 -7.65
N MET A 159 -1.97 4.96 -7.38
CA MET A 159 -1.53 3.88 -8.26
C MET A 159 -2.61 2.81 -8.41
N GLY A 160 -3.24 2.39 -7.31
CA GLY A 160 -4.37 1.47 -7.33
C GLY A 160 -5.50 2.00 -8.22
N ALA A 161 -5.91 3.26 -8.03
CA ALA A 161 -6.92 3.90 -8.87
C ALA A 161 -6.52 3.93 -10.35
N ALA A 162 -5.29 4.33 -10.67
CA ALA A 162 -4.80 4.42 -12.04
C ALA A 162 -4.81 3.06 -12.75
N ILE A 163 -4.34 2.01 -12.09
CA ILE A 163 -4.33 0.65 -12.64
C ILE A 163 -5.76 0.15 -12.86
N GLY A 164 -6.66 0.37 -11.90
CA GLY A 164 -8.07 -0.02 -12.03
C GLY A 164 -8.84 0.72 -13.13
N LEU A 165 -8.29 1.83 -13.66
CA LEU A 165 -8.84 2.58 -14.79
C LEU A 165 -8.28 2.15 -16.14
N VAL A 166 -7.08 1.58 -16.16
CA VAL A 166 -6.36 1.18 -17.38
C VAL A 166 -6.68 -0.26 -17.77
N LEU A 167 -6.90 -1.14 -16.79
CA LEU A 167 -7.25 -2.54 -16.99
C LEU A 167 -8.77 -2.72 -17.18
#